data_AF-A0ABC9BIT3-F1
#
_entry.id   AF-A0ABC9BIT3-F1
#
_cell.length_a   1.000
_cell.length_b   1.000
_cell.length_c   1.000
_cell.angle_alpha   90.00
_cell.angle_beta   90.00
_cell.angle_gamma   90.00
#
_symmetry.space_group_name_H-M   'P 1'
#
loop_
_entity.id
_entity.type
_entity.pdbx_description
1 polymer ?
#
loop_
_entity_poly.entity_id
_entity_poly.type
_entity_poly.pdbx_seq_one_letter_code
_entity_poly.pdbx_strand_id
1 'polypeptide(L)'
;MASSSILSLFPAASALPAGLSASRSPPCARVVTRRQQQPRRLVAAAAAAKRRYKGTARREAALAELVERKVAEAMEACAGHEAEAGCRVAWDEVEEVSQARAHLRRRIAEAPEDPLEPFCAHNPAADDCAVVYVDDD
;
A
#
# COMPACT_ATOMS: atom_id res chain seq x y z
N MET A 1 25.13 -12.26 25.55
CA MET A 1 25.34 -11.38 26.73
C MET A 1 26.39 -10.34 26.37
N ALA A 2 25.99 -9.08 26.20
CA ALA A 2 26.84 -7.91 26.38
C ALA A 2 25.96 -6.66 26.20
N SER A 3 25.54 -6.13 27.35
CA SER A 3 24.95 -4.81 27.51
C SER A 3 25.94 -3.72 27.13
N SER A 4 25.45 -2.60 26.60
CA SER A 4 26.14 -1.31 26.61
C SER A 4 25.06 -0.23 26.53
N SER A 5 24.55 0.24 27.67
CA SER A 5 25.08 1.29 28.55
C SER A 5 24.62 2.68 28.10
N ILE A 6 23.52 3.10 28.72
CA ILE A 6 22.89 4.41 28.68
C ILE A 6 23.78 5.39 29.46
N LEU A 7 24.13 6.53 28.86
CA LEU A 7 24.72 7.67 29.58
C LEU A 7 23.69 8.79 29.68
N SER A 8 23.13 8.87 30.88
CA SER A 8 22.32 9.96 31.41
C SER A 8 23.19 11.19 31.61
N LEU A 9 22.81 12.33 31.03
CA LEU A 9 23.27 13.64 31.48
C LEU A 9 22.07 14.53 31.77
N PHE A 10 21.78 14.69 33.06
CA PHE A 10 20.99 15.81 33.58
C PHE A 10 21.88 17.04 33.73
N PRO A 11 21.30 18.23 33.53
CA PRO A 11 21.61 19.31 34.47
C PRO A 11 20.36 19.97 35.04
N ALA A 12 20.36 19.97 36.38
CA ALA A 12 19.98 21.01 37.33
C ALA A 12 18.92 22.07 36.97
N ALA A 13 17.94 22.11 37.88
CA ALA A 13 16.97 23.18 38.08
C ALA A 13 17.59 24.58 38.21
N SER A 14 16.84 25.59 37.76
CA SER A 14 16.97 26.97 38.27
C SER A 14 15.65 27.74 38.12
N ALA A 15 15.18 28.19 39.28
CA ALA A 15 14.42 29.40 39.59
C ALA A 15 13.12 29.74 38.84
N LEU A 16 12.03 29.69 39.61
CA LEU A 16 10.80 30.47 39.38
C LEU A 16 11.09 31.97 39.54
N PRO A 17 10.37 32.82 38.79
CA PRO A 17 9.82 34.02 39.38
C PRO A 17 8.29 33.97 39.34
N ALA A 18 7.70 34.15 40.53
CA ALA A 18 6.33 34.60 40.66
C ALA A 18 6.21 35.99 40.05
N GLY A 19 5.20 36.22 39.21
CA GLY A 19 4.92 37.56 38.74
C GLY A 19 3.72 37.71 37.80
N LEU A 20 2.63 38.21 38.38
CA LEU A 20 1.64 39.13 37.81
C LEU A 20 0.79 38.70 36.61
N SER A 21 -0.48 38.40 36.95
CA SER A 21 -1.70 39.01 36.40
C SER A 21 -1.74 39.27 34.88
N ALA A 22 -2.24 38.28 34.12
CA ALA A 22 -2.78 38.50 32.79
C ALA A 22 -4.31 38.50 32.87
N SER A 23 -4.90 39.64 32.53
CA SER A 23 -6.34 39.83 32.42
C SER A 23 -6.95 38.78 31.49
N ARG A 24 -8.01 38.13 31.98
CA ARG A 24 -8.87 37.25 31.16
C ARG A 24 -9.66 38.10 30.18
N SER A 25 -9.10 38.31 29.00
CA SER A 25 -9.90 38.64 27.81
C SER A 25 -10.45 37.32 27.24
N PRO A 26 -11.76 37.21 26.93
CA PRO A 26 -12.27 36.02 26.28
C PRO A 26 -11.62 35.92 24.88
N PRO A 27 -11.14 34.74 24.45
CA PRO A 27 -10.87 34.56 23.03
C PRO A 27 -12.21 34.68 22.32
N CYS A 28 -12.42 35.79 21.60
CA CYS A 28 -13.40 35.83 20.52
C CYS A 28 -13.17 34.57 19.71
N ALA A 29 -14.15 33.67 19.73
CA ALA A 29 -14.12 32.42 19.03
C ALA A 29 -13.83 32.72 17.56
N ARG A 30 -12.57 32.53 17.16
CA ARG A 30 -12.25 32.29 15.76
C ARG A 30 -12.89 30.94 15.48
N VAL A 31 -14.13 30.98 15.02
CA VAL A 31 -14.66 29.93 14.15
C VAL A 31 -13.74 29.94 12.94
N VAL A 32 -12.64 29.19 13.06
CA VAL A 32 -11.89 28.77 11.89
C VAL A 32 -12.87 27.87 11.17
N THR A 33 -13.55 28.43 10.18
CA THR A 33 -14.24 27.62 9.18
C THR A 33 -13.17 26.77 8.54
N ARG A 34 -12.97 25.55 9.07
CA ARG A 34 -12.17 24.48 8.49
C ARG A 34 -12.90 23.94 7.25
N ARG A 35 -13.37 24.84 6.40
CA ARG A 35 -14.00 24.54 5.12
C ARG A 35 -12.92 24.77 4.06
N GLN A 36 -12.73 23.75 3.23
CA GLN A 36 -12.03 23.79 1.92
C GLN A 36 -10.52 23.46 1.87
N GLN A 37 -10.04 22.46 2.62
CA GLN A 37 -8.79 21.75 2.24
C GLN A 37 -9.00 20.32 1.73
N GLN A 38 -10.24 19.85 1.65
CA GLN A 38 -10.56 18.45 1.32
C GLN A 38 -10.63 18.05 -0.18
N PRO A 39 -10.89 18.91 -1.19
CA PRO A 39 -11.18 18.40 -2.53
C PRO A 39 -9.93 17.84 -3.25
N ARG A 40 -8.72 18.31 -2.90
CA ARG A 40 -7.48 17.87 -3.56
C ARG A 40 -7.05 16.46 -3.15
N ARG A 41 -7.34 16.03 -1.92
CA ARG A 41 -6.90 14.73 -1.40
C ARG A 41 -7.73 13.58 -1.98
N LEU A 42 -9.04 13.75 -2.10
CA LEU A 42 -9.94 12.73 -2.66
C LEU A 42 -9.67 12.47 -4.15
N VAL A 43 -9.46 13.53 -4.94
CA VAL A 43 -9.09 13.40 -6.36
C VAL A 43 -7.73 12.70 -6.52
N ALA A 44 -6.77 12.98 -5.64
CA ALA A 44 -5.47 12.31 -5.65
C ALA A 44 -5.57 10.82 -5.27
N ALA A 45 -6.40 10.46 -4.29
CA ALA A 45 -6.64 9.07 -3.89
C ALA A 45 -7.33 8.27 -4.99
N ALA A 46 -8.41 8.81 -5.59
CA ALA A 46 -9.09 8.17 -6.72
C ALA A 46 -8.18 8.02 -7.94
N ALA A 47 -7.35 9.02 -8.25
CA ALA A 47 -6.34 8.93 -9.30
C ALA A 47 -5.25 7.89 -8.97
N ALA A 48 -4.84 7.76 -7.71
CA ALA A 48 -3.89 6.74 -7.27
C ALA A 48 -4.48 5.33 -7.39
N ALA A 49 -5.73 5.11 -6.98
CA ALA A 49 -6.44 3.84 -7.15
C ALA A 49 -6.58 3.45 -8.63
N LYS A 50 -7.02 4.40 -9.49
CA LYS A 50 -7.07 4.19 -10.95
C LYS A 50 -5.71 3.87 -11.56
N ARG A 51 -4.63 4.49 -11.08
CA ARG A 51 -3.25 4.17 -11.52
C ARG A 51 -2.81 2.79 -11.06
N ARG A 52 -3.16 2.35 -9.85
CA ARG A 52 -2.85 0.99 -9.36
C ARG A 52 -3.52 -0.09 -10.21
N TYR A 53 -4.81 0.07 -10.51
CA TYR A 53 -5.56 -0.85 -11.37
C TYR A 53 -5.00 -0.90 -12.81
N LYS A 54 -4.66 0.25 -13.39
CA LYS A 54 -3.98 0.29 -14.71
C LYS A 54 -2.60 -0.35 -14.67
N GLY A 55 -1.88 -0.24 -13.55
CA GLY A 55 -0.56 -0.85 -13.35
C GLY A 55 -0.61 -2.37 -13.30
N THR A 56 -1.56 -2.95 -12.55
CA THR A 56 -1.74 -4.42 -12.49
C THR A 56 -2.16 -5.00 -13.82
N ALA A 57 -3.11 -4.37 -14.53
CA ALA A 57 -3.54 -4.80 -15.86
C ALA A 57 -2.38 -4.79 -16.88
N ARG A 58 -1.56 -3.73 -16.90
CA ARG A 58 -0.38 -3.65 -17.77
C ARG A 58 0.64 -4.75 -17.45
N ARG A 59 0.87 -5.02 -16.16
CA ARG A 59 1.81 -6.07 -15.73
C ARG A 59 1.32 -7.46 -16.12
N GLU A 60 0.03 -7.73 -15.99
CA GLU A 60 -0.56 -8.99 -16.41
C GLU A 60 -0.44 -9.20 -17.92
N ALA A 61 -0.71 -8.16 -18.72
CA ALA A 61 -0.55 -8.21 -20.17
C ALA A 61 0.92 -8.47 -20.57
N ALA A 62 1.88 -7.80 -19.93
CA ALA A 62 3.30 -8.03 -20.20
C ALA A 62 3.76 -9.45 -19.83
N LEU A 63 3.23 -10.04 -18.76
CA LEU A 63 3.50 -11.44 -18.43
C LEU A 63 2.85 -12.40 -19.44
N ALA A 64 1.65 -12.10 -19.93
CA ALA A 64 1.00 -12.91 -20.95
C ALA A 64 1.82 -12.95 -22.25
N GLU A 65 2.27 -11.79 -22.73
CA GLU A 65 3.17 -11.69 -23.90
C GLU A 65 4.49 -12.43 -23.67
N LEU A 66 5.05 -12.36 -22.46
CA LEU A 66 6.28 -13.08 -22.13
C LEU A 66 6.06 -14.61 -22.13
N VAL A 67 4.92 -15.10 -21.64
CA VAL A 67 4.57 -16.53 -21.73
C VAL A 67 4.53 -16.97 -23.19
N GLU A 68 3.82 -16.23 -24.06
CA GLU A 68 3.70 -16.57 -25.48
C GLU A 68 5.07 -16.63 -26.17
N ARG A 69 5.93 -15.66 -25.89
CA ARG A 69 7.30 -15.64 -26.40
C ARG A 69 8.14 -16.82 -25.87
N LYS A 70 8.05 -17.14 -24.57
CA LYS A 70 8.77 -18.29 -24.01
C LYS A 70 8.28 -19.63 -24.56
N VAL A 71 6.98 -19.75 -24.83
CA VAL A 71 6.44 -20.93 -25.52
C VAL A 71 7.03 -21.06 -26.92
N ALA A 72 7.12 -19.96 -27.69
CA ALA A 72 7.75 -19.98 -29.01
C ALA A 72 9.25 -20.37 -28.93
N GLU A 73 10.00 -19.79 -27.98
CA GLU A 73 11.40 -20.13 -27.73
C GLU A 73 11.57 -21.62 -27.35
N ALA A 74 10.69 -22.16 -26.49
CA ALA A 74 10.71 -23.57 -26.11
C ALA A 74 10.37 -24.50 -27.29
N MET A 75 9.38 -24.13 -28.12
CA MET A 75 9.04 -24.89 -29.32
C MET A 75 10.22 -24.96 -30.31
N GLU A 76 10.96 -23.86 -30.47
CA GLU A 76 12.18 -23.82 -31.28
C GLU A 76 13.31 -24.67 -30.68
N ALA A 77 13.58 -24.52 -29.37
CA ALA A 77 14.62 -25.26 -28.66
C ALA A 77 14.37 -26.78 -28.63
N CYS A 78 13.10 -27.20 -28.67
CA CYS A 78 12.71 -28.61 -28.67
C CYS A 78 12.53 -29.23 -30.06
N ALA A 79 12.67 -28.45 -31.14
CA ALA A 79 12.35 -28.91 -32.50
C ALA A 79 13.20 -30.13 -32.92
N GLY A 80 12.62 -31.33 -32.80
CA GLY A 80 13.27 -32.61 -33.09
C GLY A 80 14.14 -33.19 -31.97
N HIS A 81 14.22 -32.51 -30.82
CA HIS A 81 15.12 -32.85 -29.71
C HIS A 81 14.42 -32.80 -28.34
N GLU A 82 13.26 -33.46 -28.22
CA GLU A 82 12.44 -33.42 -26.99
C GLU A 82 13.12 -33.99 -25.74
N ALA A 83 14.06 -34.93 -25.91
CA ALA A 83 14.79 -35.54 -24.80
C ALA A 83 16.06 -34.77 -24.40
N GLU A 84 16.41 -33.71 -25.12
CA GLU A 84 17.62 -32.93 -24.84
C GLU A 84 17.44 -32.07 -23.58
N ALA A 85 18.51 -31.93 -22.80
CA ALA A 85 18.49 -31.12 -21.58
C ALA A 85 18.07 -29.65 -21.86
N GLY A 86 18.45 -29.10 -23.03
CA GLY A 86 18.07 -27.77 -23.46
C GLY A 86 16.56 -27.60 -23.66
N CYS A 87 15.89 -28.62 -24.21
CA CYS A 87 14.44 -28.61 -24.37
C CYS A 87 13.71 -28.56 -23.02
N ARG A 88 14.15 -29.38 -22.05
CA ARG A 88 13.59 -29.36 -20.69
C ARG A 88 13.78 -28.00 -20.02
N VAL A 89 14.98 -27.43 -20.10
CA VAL A 89 15.28 -26.11 -19.52
C VAL A 89 14.40 -25.02 -20.13
N ALA A 90 14.18 -25.05 -21.46
CA ALA A 90 13.31 -24.08 -22.10
C ALA A 90 11.86 -24.17 -21.62
N TRP A 91 11.35 -25.38 -21.38
CA TRP A 91 10.03 -25.57 -20.77
C TRP A 91 9.98 -25.19 -19.29
N ASP A 92 11.05 -25.40 -18.52
CA ASP A 92 11.15 -24.94 -17.14
C ASP A 92 11.01 -23.40 -17.07
N GLU A 93 11.60 -22.66 -18.04
CA GLU A 93 11.42 -21.20 -18.12
C GLU A 93 9.97 -20.79 -18.43
N VAL A 94 9.26 -21.55 -19.27
CA VAL A 94 7.82 -21.31 -19.54
C VAL A 94 7.01 -21.52 -18.27
N GLU A 95 7.31 -22.57 -17.49
CA GLU A 95 6.65 -22.87 -16.22
C GLU A 95 6.82 -21.72 -15.24
N GLU A 96 8.05 -21.23 -15.05
CA GLU A 96 8.36 -20.13 -14.12
C GLU A 96 7.62 -18.82 -14.48
N VAL A 97 7.61 -18.43 -15.77
CA VAL A 97 6.89 -17.24 -16.20
C VAL A 97 5.38 -17.41 -16.04
N SER A 98 4.85 -18.60 -16.34
CA SER A 98 3.44 -18.93 -16.18
C SER A 98 3.02 -18.90 -14.71
N GLN A 99 3.86 -19.42 -13.81
CA GLN A 99 3.66 -19.36 -12.37
C GLN A 99 3.67 -17.91 -11.89
N ALA A 100 4.60 -17.07 -12.36
CA ALA A 100 4.63 -15.66 -12.03
C ALA A 100 3.33 -14.94 -12.45
N ARG A 101 2.77 -15.28 -13.63
CA ARG A 101 1.47 -14.76 -14.09
C ARG A 101 0.31 -15.24 -13.23
N ALA A 102 0.25 -16.53 -12.91
CA ALA A 102 -0.79 -17.11 -12.06
C ALA A 102 -0.75 -16.51 -10.64
N HIS A 103 0.44 -16.35 -10.07
CA HIS A 103 0.65 -15.70 -8.78
C HIS A 103 0.17 -14.24 -8.79
N LEU A 104 0.45 -13.49 -9.86
CA LEU A 104 -0.06 -12.12 -9.99
C LEU A 104 -1.60 -12.10 -9.97
N ARG A 105 -2.26 -12.97 -10.74
CA ARG A 105 -3.73 -13.08 -10.76
C ARG A 105 -4.30 -13.42 -9.39
N ARG A 106 -3.70 -14.40 -8.70
CA ARG A 106 -4.08 -14.77 -7.34
C ARG A 106 -3.98 -13.56 -6.40
N ARG A 107 -2.87 -12.82 -6.41
CA ARG A 107 -2.71 -11.63 -5.57
C ARG A 107 -3.69 -10.51 -5.88
N ILE A 108 -4.14 -10.39 -7.14
CA ILE A 108 -5.18 -9.43 -7.52
C ILE A 108 -6.53 -9.88 -6.96
N ALA A 109 -6.85 -11.17 -7.03
CA ALA A 109 -8.10 -11.73 -6.51
C ALA A 109 -8.16 -11.72 -4.97
N GLU A 110 -7.03 -11.90 -4.30
CA GLU A 110 -6.90 -11.84 -2.84
C GLU A 110 -6.79 -10.39 -2.31
N ALA A 111 -6.61 -9.40 -3.19
CA ALA A 111 -6.59 -8.01 -2.77
C ALA A 111 -8.00 -7.56 -2.36
N PRO A 112 -8.14 -6.72 -1.33
CA PRO A 112 -9.44 -6.17 -0.93
C PRO A 112 -10.04 -5.41 -2.11
N GLU A 113 -11.33 -5.62 -2.32
CA GLU A 113 -12.08 -5.00 -3.41
C GLU A 113 -12.10 -3.47 -3.21
N ASP A 114 -12.27 -3.02 -1.97
CA ASP A 114 -12.17 -1.62 -1.59
C ASP A 114 -10.74 -1.26 -1.16
N PRO A 115 -10.05 -0.36 -1.90
CA PRO A 115 -8.74 0.15 -1.51
C PRO A 115 -8.70 0.80 -0.11
N LEU A 116 -9.84 1.24 0.44
CA LEU A 116 -9.93 1.86 1.75
C LEU A 116 -10.01 0.83 2.90
N GLU A 117 -10.42 -0.41 2.62
CA GLU A 117 -10.69 -1.44 3.62
C GLU A 117 -9.47 -1.76 4.53
N PRO A 118 -8.22 -1.90 4.03
CA PRO A 118 -7.05 -2.09 4.89
C PRO A 118 -6.76 -0.92 5.82
N PHE A 119 -7.11 0.30 5.40
CA PHE A 119 -6.94 1.48 6.23
C PHE A 119 -7.95 1.47 7.38
N CYS A 120 -9.22 1.18 7.08
CA CYS A 120 -10.28 1.13 8.09
C CYS A 120 -10.10 -0.02 9.08
N ALA A 121 -9.56 -1.16 8.66
CA ALA A 121 -9.23 -2.28 9.54
C ALA A 121 -8.31 -1.88 10.72
N HIS A 122 -7.44 -0.90 10.52
CA HIS A 122 -6.50 -0.40 11.55
C HIS A 122 -6.93 0.95 12.15
N ASN A 123 -7.90 1.63 11.54
CA ASN A 123 -8.35 2.98 11.93
C ASN A 123 -9.89 3.05 11.99
N PRO A 124 -10.57 2.27 12.86
CA PRO A 124 -12.03 2.16 12.86
C PRO A 124 -12.72 3.46 13.28
N ALA A 125 -12.07 4.31 14.07
CA ALA A 125 -12.61 5.60 14.51
C ALA A 125 -12.30 6.76 13.54
N ALA A 126 -11.62 6.51 12.41
CA ALA A 126 -11.42 7.54 11.41
C ALA A 126 -12.77 7.95 10.79
N ASP A 127 -12.93 9.24 10.49
CA ASP A 127 -14.18 9.79 9.92
C ASP A 127 -14.62 9.05 8.65
N ASP A 128 -13.66 8.56 7.85
CA ASP A 128 -13.91 7.82 6.60
C ASP A 128 -14.27 6.33 6.85
N CYS A 129 -14.18 5.85 8.08
CA CYS A 129 -14.32 4.43 8.46
C CYS A 129 -15.40 4.16 9.51
N ALA A 130 -15.95 5.22 10.11
CA ALA A 130 -16.96 5.09 11.16
C ALA A 130 -18.27 4.54 10.58
N VAL A 131 -18.72 3.39 11.10
CA VAL A 131 -20.01 2.77 10.79
C VAL A 131 -20.96 3.00 11.96
N VAL A 132 -22.15 3.53 11.67
CA VAL A 132 -23.24 3.68 12.65
C VAL A 132 -24.27 2.62 12.35
N TYR A 133 -24.44 1.67 13.28
CA TYR A 133 -25.55 0.73 13.21
C TYR A 133 -26.82 1.49 13.60
N VAL A 134 -27.77 1.56 12.66
CA VAL A 134 -29.12 2.03 12.93
C VAL A 134 -29.93 0.76 13.12
N ASP A 135 -30.38 0.50 14.35
CA ASP A 135 -31.28 -0.62 14.61
C ASP A 135 -32.64 -0.26 14.00
N ASP A 136 -33.07 -0.99 12.96
CA ASP A 136 -34.38 -0.85 12.35
C ASP A 136 -35.42 -1.61 13.22
N ASP A 137 -36.13 -0.89 14.09
CA ASP A 137 -37.29 -1.37 14.89
C ASP A 137 -38.59 -1.52 14.06
#